data_AF-A0A957RLT3-F1
#
_entry.id   AF-A0A957RLT3-F1
#
_cell.length_a   1.000
_cell.length_b   1.000
_cell.length_c   1.000
_cell.angle_alpha   90.00
_cell.angle_beta   90.00
_cell.angle_gamma   90.00
#
_symmetry.space_group_name_H-M   'P 1'
#
loop_
_entity.id
_entity.type
_entity.pdbx_description
1 polymer ?
#
loop_
_entity_poly.entity_id
_entity_poly.type
_entity_poly.pdbx_seq_one_letter_code
_entity_poly.pdbx_strand_id
1 'polypeptide(L)' 'MEREGMAEVRKKAFVSGCFDMLHSGHVEFLQRAAEYGDLYVALGSDQTVFGLKGRPPVNSEEERRFMM' A
#
# COMPACT_ATOMS: atom_id res chain seq x y z
N MET A 1 -3.18 2.66 43.60
CA MET A 1 -2.18 3.09 42.60
C MET A 1 -2.62 2.50 41.28
N GLU A 2 -3.52 3.21 40.61
CA GLU A 2 -4.09 2.78 39.34
C GLU A 2 -2.99 2.89 38.28
N ARG A 3 -2.72 1.77 37.58
CA ARG A 3 -1.86 1.82 36.40
C ARG A 3 -2.71 2.46 35.30
N GLU A 4 -2.51 3.75 35.09
CA GLU A 4 -3.04 4.48 33.94
C GLU A 4 -2.72 3.66 32.67
N GLY A 5 -3.77 3.32 31.94
CA GLY A 5 -3.69 2.44 30.77
C GLY A 5 -2.80 3.05 29.71
N MET A 6 -1.64 2.42 29.48
CA MET A 6 -0.81 2.74 28.33
C MET A 6 -1.64 2.41 27.08
N ALA A 7 -1.96 3.43 26.27
CA ALA A 7 -2.63 3.22 24.99
C ALA A 7 -1.81 2.19 24.19
N GLU A 8 -2.46 1.09 23.76
CA GLU A 8 -1.82 0.08 22.93
C GLU A 8 -1.26 0.74 21.67
N VAL A 9 0.06 0.63 21.46
CA VAL A 9 0.69 1.12 20.24
C VAL A 9 0.22 0.23 19.09
N ARG A 10 -0.59 0.80 18.19
CA ARG A 10 -1.02 0.09 16.99
C ARG A 10 0.21 -0.21 16.13
N LYS A 11 0.35 -1.48 15.73
CA LYS A 11 1.42 -1.91 14.83
C LYS A 11 1.28 -1.19 13.48
N LYS A 12 2.39 -1.00 12.78
CA LYS A 12 2.40 -0.43 11.42
C LYS A 12 2.77 -1.51 10.42
N ALA A 13 1.98 -1.65 9.37
CA ALA A 13 2.26 -2.51 8.24
C ALA A 13 2.66 -1.65 7.04
N PHE A 14 3.69 -2.05 6.30
CA PHE A 14 4.16 -1.32 5.13
C PHE A 14 4.21 -2.25 3.94
N VAL A 15 3.65 -1.81 2.81
CA VAL A 15 3.73 -2.52 1.54
C VAL A 15 4.12 -1.54 0.43
N SER A 16 4.90 -2.00 -0.53
CA SER A 16 5.26 -1.23 -1.72
C SER A 16 4.86 -1.96 -2.98
N GLY A 17 4.36 -1.25 -3.98
CA GLY A 17 3.97 -1.87 -5.24
C GLY A 17 3.59 -0.88 -6.32
N CYS A 18 3.40 -1.40 -7.52
CA CYS A 18 2.88 -0.63 -8.65
C CYS A 18 1.36 -0.47 -8.55
N PHE A 19 0.65 -1.56 -8.19
CA PHE A 19 -0.83 -1.61 -8.09
C PHE A 19 -1.56 -1.11 -9.35
N ASP A 20 -0.93 -1.28 -10.51
CA ASP A 20 -1.51 -1.00 -11.82
C ASP A 20 -2.62 -2.00 -12.15
N MET A 21 -3.63 -1.55 -12.91
CA MET A 21 -4.82 -2.35 -13.24
C MET A 21 -5.44 -3.01 -12.00
N LEU A 22 -5.86 -2.20 -11.03
CA LEU A 22 -6.35 -2.68 -9.75
C LEU A 22 -7.46 -3.75 -9.93
N HIS A 23 -7.30 -4.87 -9.24
CA HIS A 23 -8.20 -6.02 -9.32
C HIS A 23 -8.33 -6.71 -7.96
N SER A 24 -9.26 -7.66 -7.84
CA SER A 24 -9.59 -8.34 -6.56
C SER A 24 -8.36 -8.91 -5.84
N GLY A 25 -7.38 -9.46 -6.55
CA GLY A 25 -6.13 -9.94 -5.93
C GLY A 25 -5.34 -8.86 -5.18
N HIS A 26 -5.30 -7.62 -5.67
CA HIS A 26 -4.67 -6.52 -4.93
C HIS A 26 -5.51 -6.14 -3.71
N VAL A 27 -6.84 -6.14 -3.83
CA VAL A 27 -7.75 -5.84 -2.71
C VAL A 27 -7.57 -6.86 -1.58
N GLU A 28 -7.58 -8.16 -1.91
CA GLU A 28 -7.37 -9.23 -0.92
C GLU A 28 -5.98 -9.11 -0.27
N PHE A 29 -4.94 -8.84 -1.05
CA PHE A 29 -3.60 -8.60 -0.52
C PHE A 29 -3.55 -7.44 0.49
N LEU A 30 -4.15 -6.30 0.14
CA LEU A 30 -4.18 -5.11 1.01
C LEU A 30 -5.03 -5.35 2.27
N GLN A 31 -6.17 -6.02 2.15
CA GLN A 31 -7.01 -6.41 3.29
C GLN A 31 -6.22 -7.26 4.28
N ARG A 32 -5.53 -8.30 3.79
CA ARG A 32 -4.68 -9.15 4.63
C ARG A 32 -3.50 -8.39 5.22
N ALA A 33 -2.89 -7.48 4.47
CA ALA A 33 -1.79 -6.65 4.98
C ALA A 33 -2.26 -5.71 6.12
N ALA A 34 -3.48 -5.19 6.05
CA ALA A 34 -4.07 -4.35 7.09
C ALA A 34 -4.42 -5.10 8.39
N GLU A 35 -4.52 -6.44 8.36
CA GLU A 35 -4.68 -7.25 9.58
C GLU A 35 -3.44 -7.15 10.51
N TYR A 36 -2.28 -6.79 9.96
CA TYR A 36 -1.02 -6.66 10.72
C TYR A 36 -0.84 -5.30 11.41
N GLY A 37 -1.69 -4.30 11.11
CA GLY A 37 -1.60 -2.96 11.69
C GLY A 37 -2.14 -1.85 10.80
N ASP A 38 -1.83 -0.60 11.15
CA ASP A 38 -2.04 0.56 10.27
C ASP A 38 -1.25 0.36 8.98
N LEU A 39 -1.97 0.19 7.87
CA LEU A 39 -1.37 -0.10 6.57
C LEU A 39 -0.93 1.19 5.88
N TYR A 40 0.34 1.25 5.54
CA TYR A 40 0.95 2.29 4.71
C TYR A 40 1.34 1.69 3.37
N VAL A 41 0.84 2.25 2.29
CA VAL A 41 1.11 1.80 0.93
C VAL A 41 2.02 2.80 0.22
N ALA A 42 3.18 2.36 -0.25
CA ALA A 42 4.05 3.14 -1.12
C ALA A 42 3.81 2.74 -2.58
N LEU A 43 3.34 3.70 -3.38
CA LEU A 43 3.17 3.52 -4.83
C LEU A 43 4.46 3.82 -5.57
N GLY A 44 4.87 2.89 -6.44
CA GLY A 44 5.98 3.12 -7.35
C GLY A 44 5.62 4.16 -8.40
N SER A 45 6.54 5.09 -8.66
CA SER A 45 6.34 6.14 -9.66
C SER A 45 6.34 5.60 -11.07
N ASP A 46 5.75 6.34 -12.03
CA ASP A 46 5.75 5.92 -13.45
C ASP A 46 7.18 5.70 -13.98
N GLN A 47 8.11 6.59 -13.58
CA GLN A 47 9.53 6.45 -13.90
C GLN A 47 10.15 5.18 -13.30
N THR A 48 9.85 4.87 -12.03
CA THR A 48 10.37 3.67 -11.36
C THR A 48 9.85 2.41 -12.04
N VAL A 49 8.55 2.36 -12.35
CA VAL A 49 7.92 1.22 -13.01
C VAL A 49 8.50 1.01 -14.41
N PHE A 50 8.67 2.10 -15.18
CA PHE A 50 9.32 2.05 -16.48
C PHE A 50 10.75 1.52 -16.39
N GLY A 51 11.55 2.04 -15.44
CA GLY A 51 12.93 1.61 -15.23
C GLY A 51 13.06 0.12 -14.90
N LEU A 52 12.10 -0.45 -14.15
CA LEU A 52 12.12 -1.86 -13.77
C LEU A 52 11.54 -2.79 -14.84
N LYS A 53 10.54 -2.36 -15.59
CA LYS A 53 9.77 -3.24 -16.51
C LYS A 53 10.02 -2.97 -17.99
N GLY A 54 10.71 -1.88 -18.33
CA GLY A 54 10.93 -1.44 -19.71
C GLY A 54 9.66 -0.92 -20.42
N ARG A 55 8.57 -0.70 -19.68
CA ARG A 55 7.29 -0.20 -20.19
C ARG A 55 6.55 0.58 -19.11
N PRO A 56 5.76 1.61 -19.47
CA PRO A 56 4.94 2.32 -18.50
C PRO A 56 3.82 1.41 -17.94
N PRO A 57 3.28 1.74 -16.75
CA PRO A 57 2.02 1.17 -16.31
C PRO A 57 0.88 1.59 -17.25
N VAL A 58 -0.24 0.86 -17.20
CA VAL A 58 -1.46 1.18 -17.95
C VAL A 58 -2.13 2.42 -17.37
N ASN A 59 -2.26 2.47 -16.04
CA ASN A 59 -2.77 3.62 -15.31
C ASN A 59 -1.61 4.50 -14.82
N SER A 60 -1.75 5.83 -14.97
CA SER A 60 -0.75 6.78 -14.48
C SER A 60 -0.54 6.66 -12.97
N GLU A 61 0.58 7.18 -12.47
CA GLU A 61 0.83 7.27 -11.03
C GLU A 61 -0.29 7.98 -10.28
N GLU A 62 -0.84 9.05 -10.86
CA GLU A 62 -1.94 9.81 -10.27
C GLU A 62 -3.24 8.99 -10.21
N GLU A 63 -3.58 8.25 -11.25
CA GLU A 63 -4.75 7.38 -11.28
C GLU A 63 -4.61 6.23 -10.27
N ARG A 64 -3.43 5.58 -10.22
CA ARG A 64 -3.13 4.53 -9.25
C ARG A 64 -3.18 5.05 -7.81
N ARG A 65 -2.78 6.30 -7.59
CA ARG A 65 -2.89 6.97 -6.29
C ARG A 65 -4.35 7.29 -5.93
N PHE A 66 -5.18 7.65 -6.89
CA PHE A 66 -6.60 7.93 -6.65
C PHE A 66 -7.38 6.67 -6.25
N MET A 67 -7.05 5.52 -6.82
CA MET A 67 -7.73 4.24 -6.54
C MET A 67 -7.37 3.60 -5.19
N MET A 68 -6.29 4.04 -4.54
CA MET A 68 -5.67 3.39 -3.36
C MET A 68 -5.91 4.20 -2.10
#